data_AF-A0A0F7TP92-F1
#
_entry.id   AF-A0A0F7TP92-F1
#
_cell.length_a   1.000
_cell.length_b   1.000
_cell.length_c   1.000
_cell.angle_alpha   90.00
_cell.angle_beta   90.00
_cell.angle_gamma   90.00
#
_symmetry.space_group_name_H-M   'P 1'
#
loop_
_entity.id
_entity.type
_entity.pdbx_description
1 polymer ?
#
loop_
_entity_poly.entity_id
_entity_poly.type
_entity_poly.pdbx_seq_one_letter_code
_entity_poly.pdbx_strand_id
1 'polypeptide(L)'
;MLASRALLLLLYLFSFCSNPVTAVVVPQSVTVQRTTSELFQIGDSTTGGACSSDQIDTIDGWLKECVEILNAALTAYHSYSTSYTYRTMFSLWLSMSWDDNEIADFFEAYWELIGTRLAGVATFLSGGGITGGSGDLPYLFCSDSFAQKQEWEYTAIDGTGAEMVKERDDNGEPTSYYTIQEVYPNLKQMQLEGEYDPDPTNTNKNIAPFLVSRLNGYVFDASGKDELCAKPKRVAATSRSDTNAGSEAGSPEGFTYATFNRHVYFCDTAFVANPGAPHGYENLADVVSSSNYPTAGAKTDPSAFTSLSATLYHELFHLTDSDGTDSDGPGLGYYLASDIMGISWDSRLKALLNAPEPYVFFSMGAYILQNSPSTATPPVFFGPPGWILA
;
A
#
# COMPACT_ATOMS: atom_id res chain seq x y z
N MET A 1 -3.35 -3.59 -58.53
CA MET A 1 -4.03 -3.16 -57.28
C MET A 1 -4.38 -4.32 -56.32
N LEU A 2 -3.58 -5.41 -56.28
CA LEU A 2 -3.83 -6.54 -55.36
C LEU A 2 -2.63 -6.87 -54.45
N ALA A 3 -1.46 -6.28 -54.67
CA ALA A 3 -0.25 -6.54 -53.87
C ALA A 3 -0.07 -5.61 -52.65
N SER A 4 -0.89 -4.56 -52.52
CA SER A 4 -0.71 -3.54 -51.45
C SER A 4 -1.58 -3.79 -50.20
N ARG A 5 -2.61 -4.63 -50.29
CA ARG A 5 -3.51 -4.93 -49.16
C ARG A 5 -3.06 -6.11 -48.29
N ALA A 6 -2.22 -7.01 -48.81
CA ALA A 6 -1.68 -8.13 -48.04
C ALA A 6 -0.57 -7.71 -47.06
N LEU A 7 0.18 -6.64 -47.37
CA LEU A 7 1.27 -6.15 -46.52
C LEU A 7 0.77 -5.39 -45.27
N LEU A 8 -0.38 -4.72 -45.37
CA LEU A 8 -1.03 -4.07 -44.24
C LEU A 8 -1.70 -5.06 -43.28
N LEU A 9 -2.14 -6.24 -43.76
CA LEU A 9 -2.69 -7.28 -42.88
C LEU A 9 -1.59 -8.04 -42.12
N LEU A 10 -0.38 -8.19 -42.68
CA LEU A 10 0.75 -8.77 -41.95
C LEU A 10 1.30 -7.83 -40.86
N LEU A 11 1.27 -6.51 -41.06
CA LEU A 11 1.71 -5.55 -40.03
C LEU A 11 0.73 -5.45 -38.85
N TYR A 12 -0.54 -5.77 -39.03
CA TYR A 12 -1.51 -5.86 -37.93
C TYR A 12 -1.41 -7.18 -37.14
N LEU A 13 -0.92 -8.26 -37.76
CA LEU A 13 -0.74 -9.55 -37.07
C LEU A 13 0.54 -9.62 -36.21
N PHE A 14 1.46 -8.67 -36.35
CA PHE A 14 2.67 -8.56 -35.52
C PHE A 14 2.64 -7.44 -34.47
N SER A 15 1.52 -6.72 -34.30
CA SER A 15 1.32 -5.79 -33.16
C SER A 15 0.74 -6.44 -31.90
N PHE A 16 0.55 -7.77 -31.91
CA PHE A 16 0.35 -8.58 -30.71
C PHE A 16 1.64 -9.30 -30.30
N CYS A 17 2.80 -8.68 -30.55
CA CYS A 17 3.96 -8.97 -29.72
C CYS A 17 3.67 -8.35 -28.35
N SER A 18 3.00 -9.12 -27.50
CA SER A 18 3.08 -9.01 -26.06
C SER A 18 4.52 -8.65 -25.73
N ASN A 19 4.74 -7.49 -25.11
CA ASN A 19 6.01 -7.25 -24.44
C ASN A 19 6.25 -8.50 -23.59
N PRO A 20 7.36 -9.25 -23.77
CA PRO A 20 7.68 -10.31 -22.85
C PRO A 20 7.70 -9.63 -21.48
N VAL A 21 6.76 -10.00 -20.61
CA VAL A 21 6.80 -9.57 -19.21
C VAL A 21 8.14 -10.08 -18.72
N THR A 22 9.12 -9.18 -18.60
CA THR A 22 10.41 -9.52 -18.04
C THR A 22 10.13 -9.98 -16.63
N ALA A 23 10.30 -11.28 -16.38
CA ALA A 23 10.07 -11.88 -15.08
C ALA A 23 10.78 -11.03 -14.01
N VAL A 24 10.04 -10.57 -13.01
CA VAL A 24 10.59 -9.74 -11.94
C VAL A 24 11.60 -10.58 -11.16
N VAL A 25 12.83 -10.07 -11.04
CA VAL A 25 13.87 -10.73 -10.24
C VAL A 25 13.61 -10.43 -8.77
N VAL A 26 13.07 -11.43 -8.05
CA VAL A 26 12.87 -11.33 -6.60
C VAL A 26 14.23 -11.48 -5.90
N PRO A 27 14.69 -10.47 -5.13
CA PRO A 27 15.99 -10.55 -4.47
C PRO A 27 16.00 -11.65 -3.41
N GLN A 28 17.19 -12.19 -3.12
CA GLN A 28 17.36 -13.19 -2.05
C GLN A 28 17.23 -12.57 -0.66
N SER A 29 17.70 -11.33 -0.51
CA SER A 29 17.62 -10.54 0.71
C SER A 29 17.86 -9.07 0.41
N VAL A 30 17.47 -8.20 1.32
CA VAL A 30 17.89 -6.81 1.45
C VAL A 30 18.98 -6.73 2.50
N THR A 31 20.16 -6.25 2.11
CA THR A 31 21.35 -6.20 2.97
C THR A 31 21.74 -4.79 3.40
N VAL A 32 21.10 -3.77 2.82
CA VAL A 32 21.33 -2.37 3.13
C VAL A 32 20.25 -1.89 4.09
N GLN A 33 20.65 -1.18 5.13
CA GLN A 33 19.74 -0.43 5.98
C GLN A 33 19.82 1.05 5.60
N ARG A 34 18.65 1.63 5.33
CA ARG A 34 18.49 3.04 5.00
C ARG A 34 17.77 3.75 6.12
N THR A 35 18.09 5.01 6.29
CA THR A 35 17.36 5.94 7.14
C THR A 35 16.13 6.47 6.42
N THR A 36 15.19 7.01 7.19
CA THR A 36 13.96 7.63 6.72
C THR A 36 14.27 8.74 5.72
N SER A 37 15.27 9.59 6.00
CA SER A 37 15.67 10.68 5.10
C SER A 37 16.38 10.22 3.82
N GLU A 38 16.85 8.98 3.74
CA GLU A 38 17.37 8.40 2.50
C GLU A 38 16.26 7.84 1.59
N LEU A 39 15.10 7.49 2.16
CA LEU A 39 13.98 6.87 1.45
C LEU A 39 12.79 7.80 1.23
N PHE A 40 12.65 8.84 2.05
CA PHE A 40 11.52 9.75 2.05
C PHE A 40 11.95 11.21 2.11
N GLN A 41 11.14 12.08 1.49
CA GLN A 41 11.16 13.51 1.77
C GLN A 41 10.43 13.76 3.09
N ILE A 42 11.12 14.43 4.02
CA ILE A 42 10.56 14.84 5.29
C ILE A 42 10.41 16.36 5.27
N GLY A 43 9.22 16.83 5.65
CA GLY A 43 8.95 18.25 5.81
C GLY A 43 9.83 18.90 6.87
N ASP A 44 10.03 20.21 6.78
CA ASP A 44 10.64 21.00 7.85
C ASP A 44 9.58 21.51 8.84
N SER A 45 9.99 22.35 9.79
CA SER A 45 9.09 22.95 10.79
C SER A 45 7.95 23.81 10.22
N THR A 46 8.00 24.15 8.92
CA THR A 46 6.97 24.92 8.22
C THR A 46 6.00 24.03 7.44
N THR A 47 6.33 22.76 7.25
CA THR A 47 5.46 21.78 6.62
C THR A 47 4.50 21.20 7.66
N GLY A 48 3.20 21.38 7.46
CA GLY A 48 2.17 20.68 8.24
C GLY A 48 2.40 19.16 8.18
N GLY A 49 2.18 18.47 9.30
CA GLY A 49 2.41 17.03 9.38
C GLY A 49 3.87 16.58 9.33
N ALA A 50 4.85 17.48 9.38
CA ALA A 50 6.26 17.09 9.45
C ALA A 50 6.55 16.24 10.69
N CYS A 51 7.44 15.26 10.51
CA CYS A 51 7.90 14.40 11.59
C CYS A 51 8.89 15.11 12.50
N SER A 52 8.71 14.97 13.81
CA SER A 52 9.71 15.36 14.81
C SER A 52 10.96 14.47 14.73
N SER A 53 12.07 14.90 15.32
CA SER A 53 13.30 14.09 15.42
C SER A 53 13.04 12.71 16.02
N ASP A 54 12.25 12.67 17.10
CA ASP A 54 11.99 11.44 17.85
C ASP A 54 11.12 10.47 17.03
N GLN A 55 10.18 11.00 16.24
CA GLN A 55 9.42 10.19 15.28
C GLN A 55 10.29 9.67 14.16
N ILE A 56 11.22 10.47 13.62
CA ILE A 56 12.17 10.01 12.61
C ILE A 56 13.06 8.89 13.16
N ASP A 57 13.59 9.04 14.37
CA ASP A 57 14.39 7.99 15.03
C ASP A 57 13.57 6.70 15.23
N THR A 58 12.29 6.84 15.57
CA THR A 58 11.36 5.71 15.70
C THR A 58 11.14 5.01 14.36
N ILE A 59 10.89 5.77 13.29
CA ILE A 59 10.67 5.25 11.94
C ILE A 59 11.95 4.62 11.38
N ASP A 60 13.14 5.15 11.70
CA ASP A 60 14.42 4.52 11.38
C ASP A 60 14.57 3.15 12.05
N GLY A 61 14.05 3.01 13.29
CA GLY A 61 13.88 1.73 13.96
C GLY A 61 12.94 0.81 13.18
N TRP A 62 11.77 1.31 12.79
CA TRP A 62 10.79 0.54 12.01
C TRP A 62 11.34 0.09 10.65
N LEU A 63 12.11 0.92 9.94
CA LEU A 63 12.71 0.55 8.66
C LEU A 63 13.68 -0.64 8.80
N LYS A 64 14.42 -0.72 9.91
CA LYS A 64 15.27 -1.88 10.20
C LYS A 64 14.43 -3.14 10.40
N GLU A 65 13.34 -3.03 11.17
CA GLU A 65 12.42 -4.14 11.36
C GLU A 65 11.72 -4.56 10.06
N CYS A 66 11.32 -3.61 9.21
CA CYS A 66 10.76 -3.89 7.89
C CYS A 66 11.74 -4.72 7.03
N VAL A 67 13.04 -4.43 7.07
CA VAL A 67 14.07 -5.23 6.39
C VAL A 67 14.15 -6.65 6.97
N GLU A 68 14.08 -6.81 8.29
CA GLU A 68 14.09 -8.13 8.94
C GLU A 68 12.85 -8.96 8.56
N ILE A 69 11.67 -8.35 8.62
CA ILE A 69 10.38 -8.97 8.28
C ILE A 69 10.37 -9.37 6.80
N LEU A 70 10.80 -8.47 5.90
CA LEU A 70 10.89 -8.76 4.47
C LEU A 70 11.89 -9.89 4.18
N ASN A 71 13.06 -9.89 4.82
CA ASN A 71 14.06 -10.94 4.62
C ASN A 71 13.54 -12.31 5.05
N ALA A 72 12.73 -12.38 6.11
CA ALA A 72 12.05 -13.62 6.49
C ALA A 72 11.09 -14.08 5.39
N ALA A 73 10.31 -13.16 4.80
CA ALA A 73 9.41 -13.45 3.68
C ALA A 73 10.17 -13.90 2.42
N LEU A 74 11.28 -13.24 2.07
CA LEU A 74 12.13 -13.62 0.93
C LEU A 74 12.74 -15.00 1.14
N THR A 75 13.19 -15.31 2.36
CA THR A 75 13.69 -16.66 2.71
C THR A 75 12.61 -17.71 2.48
N ALA A 76 11.38 -17.45 2.92
CA ALA A 76 10.24 -18.34 2.69
C ALA A 76 9.91 -18.46 1.19
N TYR A 77 9.90 -17.36 0.45
CA TYR A 77 9.66 -17.29 -0.99
C TYR A 77 10.68 -18.11 -1.79
N HIS A 78 11.96 -18.09 -1.42
CA HIS A 78 12.99 -18.88 -2.14
C HIS A 78 13.06 -20.34 -1.67
N SER A 79 12.50 -20.65 -0.50
CA SER A 79 12.56 -21.99 0.09
C SER A 79 11.28 -22.82 -0.07
N TYR A 80 10.22 -22.28 -0.71
CA TYR A 80 8.91 -22.93 -0.80
C TYR A 80 8.98 -24.36 -1.36
N SER A 81 9.80 -24.61 -2.39
CA SER A 81 9.86 -25.91 -3.07
C SER A 81 10.41 -27.03 -2.16
N THR A 82 11.16 -26.66 -1.13
CA THR A 82 11.80 -27.61 -0.20
C THR A 82 11.18 -27.61 1.20
N SER A 83 10.28 -26.67 1.51
CA SER A 83 9.67 -26.52 2.83
C SER A 83 8.15 -26.63 2.74
N TYR A 84 7.61 -27.74 3.27
CA TYR A 84 6.16 -27.93 3.42
C TYR A 84 5.53 -26.83 4.28
N THR A 85 6.24 -26.41 5.33
CA THR A 85 5.80 -25.35 6.23
C THR A 85 5.60 -24.03 5.51
N TYR A 86 6.56 -23.60 4.68
CA TYR A 86 6.43 -22.36 3.91
C TYR A 86 5.33 -22.44 2.85
N ARG A 87 5.20 -23.58 2.15
CA ARG A 87 4.07 -23.79 1.22
C ARG A 87 2.74 -23.64 1.93
N THR A 88 2.63 -24.18 3.13
CA THR A 88 1.40 -24.08 3.90
C THR A 88 1.10 -22.65 4.33
N MET A 89 2.11 -21.88 4.72
CA MET A 89 1.93 -20.45 5.02
C MET A 89 1.46 -19.64 3.82
N PHE A 90 2.04 -19.89 2.64
CA PHE A 90 1.59 -19.29 1.39
C PHE A 90 0.15 -19.70 1.04
N SER A 91 -0.23 -20.96 1.28
CA SER A 91 -1.61 -21.41 1.11
C SER A 91 -2.59 -20.70 2.06
N LEU A 92 -2.17 -20.44 3.30
CA LEU A 92 -3.03 -19.83 4.30
C LEU A 92 -3.21 -18.32 4.07
N TRP A 93 -2.10 -17.61 3.88
CA TRP A 93 -2.12 -16.15 3.87
C TRP A 93 -2.31 -15.59 2.47
N LEU A 94 -1.75 -16.26 1.47
CA LEU A 94 -1.73 -15.80 0.08
C LEU A 94 -2.53 -16.75 -0.84
N SER A 95 -3.28 -17.69 -0.26
CA SER A 95 -4.21 -18.59 -0.98
C SER A 95 -3.57 -19.41 -2.11
N MET A 96 -2.28 -19.68 -2.01
CA MET A 96 -1.55 -20.43 -3.05
C MET A 96 -1.87 -21.92 -2.99
N SER A 97 -1.97 -22.57 -4.15
CA SER A 97 -2.06 -24.03 -4.27
C SER A 97 -0.83 -24.61 -4.96
N TRP A 98 -0.56 -25.88 -4.67
CA TRP A 98 0.65 -26.58 -5.06
C TRP A 98 0.32 -27.92 -5.71
N ASP A 99 1.03 -28.27 -6.77
CA ASP A 99 1.06 -29.61 -7.35
C ASP A 99 2.37 -30.27 -6.89
N ASP A 100 2.24 -31.18 -5.90
CA ASP A 100 3.35 -31.73 -5.10
C ASP A 100 4.19 -30.63 -4.39
N ASN A 101 5.27 -30.20 -5.03
CA ASN A 101 6.20 -29.18 -4.53
C ASN A 101 6.33 -27.99 -5.50
N GLU A 102 5.56 -27.99 -6.59
CA GLU A 102 5.55 -26.96 -7.62
C GLU A 102 4.29 -26.10 -7.48
N ILE A 103 4.33 -24.88 -8.02
CA ILE A 103 3.17 -23.99 -8.05
C ILE A 103 2.17 -24.62 -9.02
N ALA A 104 0.91 -24.79 -8.60
CA ALA A 104 -0.11 -25.32 -9.49
C ALA A 104 -0.33 -24.36 -10.67
N ASP A 105 -0.52 -24.88 -11.90
CA ASP A 105 -0.57 -24.09 -13.15
C ASP A 105 -1.51 -22.87 -13.07
N PHE A 106 -2.68 -23.02 -12.43
CA PHE A 106 -3.66 -21.93 -12.27
C PHE A 106 -3.10 -20.73 -11.48
N PHE A 107 -2.10 -20.96 -10.63
CA PHE A 107 -1.54 -20.00 -9.69
C PHE A 107 -0.22 -19.37 -10.13
N GLU A 108 0.33 -19.70 -11.30
CA GLU A 108 1.61 -19.14 -11.77
C GLU A 108 1.59 -17.61 -11.83
N ALA A 109 0.56 -17.01 -12.43
CA ALA A 109 0.43 -15.55 -12.51
C ALA A 109 0.26 -14.89 -11.13
N TYR A 110 -0.35 -15.59 -10.17
CA TYR A 110 -0.48 -15.10 -8.79
C TYR A 110 0.86 -15.18 -8.04
N TRP A 111 1.66 -16.22 -8.31
CA TRP A 111 3.01 -16.30 -7.79
C TRP A 111 3.90 -15.18 -8.32
N GLU A 112 3.81 -14.86 -9.61
CA GLU A 112 4.51 -13.72 -10.22
C GLU A 112 4.10 -12.39 -9.58
N LEU A 113 2.80 -12.20 -9.29
CA LEU A 113 2.31 -11.04 -8.55
C LEU A 113 2.91 -10.95 -7.14
N ILE A 114 2.92 -12.06 -6.39
CA ILE A 114 3.55 -12.12 -5.06
C ILE A 114 5.03 -11.72 -5.14
N GLY A 115 5.77 -12.28 -6.10
CA GLY A 115 7.17 -11.94 -6.34
C GLY A 115 7.36 -10.46 -6.67
N THR A 116 6.50 -9.90 -7.53
CA THR A 116 6.53 -8.49 -7.90
C THR A 116 6.32 -7.56 -6.70
N ARG A 117 5.36 -7.91 -5.84
CA ARG A 117 5.05 -7.14 -4.62
C ARG A 117 6.23 -7.15 -3.64
N LEU A 118 6.81 -8.33 -3.38
CA LEU A 118 7.98 -8.46 -2.51
C LEU A 118 9.20 -7.72 -3.08
N ALA A 119 9.42 -7.81 -4.39
CA ALA A 119 10.52 -7.13 -5.07
C ALA A 119 10.34 -5.61 -5.07
N GLY A 120 9.12 -5.10 -5.17
CA GLY A 120 8.80 -3.67 -5.06
C GLY A 120 9.24 -3.09 -3.72
N VAL A 121 8.82 -3.71 -2.61
CA VAL A 121 9.22 -3.31 -1.26
C VAL A 121 10.74 -3.45 -1.08
N ALA A 122 11.34 -4.55 -1.54
CA ALA A 122 12.78 -4.76 -1.45
C ALA A 122 13.59 -3.69 -2.20
N THR A 123 13.13 -3.31 -3.39
CA THR A 123 13.74 -2.28 -4.23
C THR A 123 13.67 -0.94 -3.53
N PHE A 124 12.50 -0.57 -3.00
CA PHE A 124 12.32 0.67 -2.27
C PHE A 124 13.22 0.74 -1.04
N LEU A 125 13.21 -0.28 -0.18
CA LEU A 125 14.05 -0.35 1.03
C LEU A 125 15.56 -0.29 0.71
N SER A 126 15.96 -0.73 -0.49
CA SER A 126 17.36 -0.64 -0.95
C SER A 126 17.75 0.75 -1.48
N GLY A 127 16.79 1.67 -1.61
CA GLY A 127 16.97 3.01 -2.19
C GLY A 127 16.75 3.06 -3.71
N GLY A 128 16.10 2.06 -4.29
CA GLY A 128 15.79 2.02 -5.72
C GLY A 128 14.61 2.90 -6.15
N GLY A 129 13.91 3.52 -5.19
CA GLY A 129 12.74 4.36 -5.44
C GLY A 129 11.45 3.54 -5.67
N ILE A 130 10.40 4.23 -6.15
CA ILE A 130 9.10 3.63 -6.49
C ILE A 130 9.07 3.33 -7.99
N THR A 131 8.71 2.10 -8.36
CA THR A 131 8.54 1.70 -9.75
C THR A 131 7.48 2.57 -10.44
N GLY A 132 7.85 3.23 -11.55
CA GLY A 132 6.94 4.12 -12.28
C GLY A 132 6.71 5.50 -11.65
N GLY A 133 7.42 5.84 -10.55
CA GLY A 133 7.38 7.16 -9.92
C GLY A 133 8.18 8.23 -10.68
N SER A 134 8.11 9.47 -10.20
CA SER A 134 8.80 10.65 -10.79
C SER A 134 10.33 10.59 -10.69
N GLY A 135 10.89 9.65 -9.92
CA GLY A 135 12.30 9.58 -9.57
C GLY A 135 12.66 10.35 -8.29
N ASP A 136 11.78 11.22 -7.80
CA ASP A 136 11.95 11.88 -6.51
C ASP A 136 11.63 10.92 -5.35
N LEU A 137 12.09 11.23 -4.14
CA LEU A 137 11.65 10.49 -2.95
C LEU A 137 10.17 10.80 -2.65
N PRO A 138 9.35 9.83 -2.26
CA PRO A 138 8.00 10.06 -1.76
C PRO A 138 8.03 10.86 -0.45
N TYR A 139 6.98 11.61 -0.16
CA TYR A 139 6.86 12.28 1.14
C TYR A 139 6.43 11.28 2.23
N LEU A 140 6.86 11.56 3.46
CA LEU A 140 6.36 10.91 4.67
C LEU A 140 5.93 11.99 5.68
N PHE A 141 4.70 11.86 6.18
CA PHE A 141 4.12 12.74 7.19
C PHE A 141 3.81 11.96 8.48
N CYS A 142 3.86 12.63 9.62
CA CYS A 142 3.61 12.05 10.94
C CYS A 142 2.34 12.57 11.63
N SER A 143 1.50 13.32 10.91
CA SER A 143 0.10 13.59 11.23
C SER A 143 -0.63 13.94 9.94
N ASP A 144 -1.94 14.17 9.98
CA ASP A 144 -2.75 14.61 8.83
C ASP A 144 -2.77 16.12 8.60
N SER A 145 -2.11 16.91 9.47
CA SER A 145 -2.04 18.37 9.34
C SER A 145 -1.28 18.87 8.11
N PHE A 146 -0.71 17.98 7.29
CA PHE A 146 -0.14 18.30 5.98
C PHE A 146 -1.21 18.64 4.93
N ALA A 147 -2.44 18.21 5.16
CA ALA A 147 -3.55 18.35 4.23
C ALA A 147 -4.71 19.10 4.89
N GLN A 148 -5.37 19.95 4.11
CA GLN A 148 -6.54 20.71 4.57
C GLN A 148 -7.75 20.34 3.73
N LYS A 149 -8.81 19.85 4.37
CA LYS A 149 -10.09 19.61 3.71
C LYS A 149 -10.57 20.86 2.99
N GLN A 150 -11.03 20.68 1.76
CA GLN A 150 -11.66 21.70 0.93
C GLN A 150 -13.11 21.32 0.65
N GLU A 151 -13.92 22.33 0.32
CA GLU A 151 -15.26 22.11 -0.22
C GLU A 151 -15.18 21.98 -1.75
N TRP A 152 -16.04 21.15 -2.33
CA TRP A 152 -16.03 20.87 -3.77
C TRP A 152 -16.25 22.13 -4.65
N GLU A 153 -16.92 23.13 -4.11
CA GLU A 153 -17.24 24.42 -4.74
C GLU A 153 -16.11 25.45 -4.62
N TYR A 154 -15.03 25.16 -3.90
CA TYR A 154 -13.90 26.07 -3.79
C TYR A 154 -13.11 26.15 -5.09
N THR A 155 -12.41 27.28 -5.28
CA THR A 155 -11.49 27.50 -6.39
C THR A 155 -10.42 26.41 -6.39
N ALA A 156 -10.30 25.72 -7.52
CA ALA A 156 -9.24 24.75 -7.73
C ALA A 156 -7.89 25.45 -7.91
N ILE A 157 -6.82 24.74 -7.57
CA ILE A 157 -5.45 25.17 -7.82
C ILE A 157 -4.81 24.25 -8.85
N ASP A 158 -3.90 24.79 -9.66
CA ASP A 158 -3.13 24.04 -10.62
C ASP A 158 -1.84 23.47 -9.99
N GLY A 159 -1.09 22.69 -10.77
CA GLY A 159 0.18 22.09 -10.34
C GLY A 159 1.30 23.10 -9.99
N THR A 160 1.11 24.38 -10.30
CA THR A 160 2.02 25.46 -9.89
C THR A 160 1.63 26.08 -8.54
N GLY A 161 0.45 25.72 -8.01
CA GLY A 161 -0.14 26.29 -6.80
C GLY A 161 -0.99 27.54 -7.09
N ALA A 162 -1.22 27.90 -8.35
CA ALA A 162 -2.01 29.06 -8.74
C ALA A 162 -3.50 28.70 -8.87
N GLU A 163 -4.38 29.65 -8.59
CA GLU A 163 -5.82 29.49 -8.84
C GLU A 163 -6.12 29.25 -10.33
N MET A 164 -7.01 28.31 -10.62
CA MET A 164 -7.39 27.97 -11.98
C MET A 164 -8.42 28.96 -12.54
N VAL A 165 -7.93 30.05 -13.16
CA VAL A 165 -8.77 31.12 -13.72
C VAL A 165 -9.50 30.67 -14.99
N LYS A 166 -10.84 30.73 -14.97
CA LYS A 166 -11.69 30.31 -16.09
C LYS A 166 -11.93 31.43 -17.10
N GLU A 167 -12.17 32.64 -16.63
CA GLU A 167 -12.40 33.82 -17.47
C GLU A 167 -11.67 35.06 -16.92
N ARG A 168 -11.32 35.98 -17.81
CA ARG A 168 -10.73 37.29 -17.49
C ARG A 168 -11.50 38.40 -18.20
N ASP A 169 -11.54 39.59 -17.60
CA ASP A 169 -12.11 40.78 -18.23
C ASP A 169 -11.16 41.40 -19.28
N ASP A 170 -11.60 42.49 -19.92
CA ASP A 170 -10.81 43.22 -20.93
C ASP A 170 -9.49 43.80 -20.38
N ASN A 171 -9.36 43.94 -19.05
CA ASN A 171 -8.14 44.40 -18.39
C ASN A 171 -7.21 43.24 -17.98
N GLY A 172 -7.64 41.99 -18.17
CA GLY A 172 -6.92 40.80 -17.79
C GLY A 172 -7.15 40.35 -16.35
N GLU A 173 -8.09 40.95 -15.62
CA GLU A 173 -8.41 40.56 -14.23
C GLU A 173 -9.33 39.32 -14.20
N PRO A 174 -9.12 38.35 -13.30
CA PRO A 174 -9.99 37.18 -13.17
C PRO A 174 -11.46 37.56 -12.87
N THR A 175 -12.39 37.00 -13.63
CA THR A 175 -13.85 37.18 -13.41
C THR A 175 -14.54 35.90 -12.98
N SER A 176 -13.96 34.73 -13.28
CA SER A 176 -14.43 33.43 -12.81
C SER A 176 -13.30 32.42 -12.71
N TYR A 177 -13.53 31.37 -11.92
CA TYR A 177 -12.56 30.33 -11.59
C TYR A 177 -13.17 28.94 -11.80
N TYR A 178 -12.32 27.96 -12.10
CA TYR A 178 -12.72 26.56 -12.02
C TYR A 178 -12.82 26.12 -10.56
N THR A 179 -13.90 25.41 -10.24
CA THR A 179 -14.09 24.77 -8.94
C THR A 179 -13.47 23.37 -8.90
N ILE A 180 -13.17 22.83 -7.72
CA ILE A 180 -12.63 21.47 -7.57
C ILE A 180 -13.53 20.43 -8.25
N GLN A 181 -14.86 20.55 -8.13
CA GLN A 181 -15.79 19.63 -8.81
C GLN A 181 -15.78 19.72 -10.35
N GLU A 182 -15.53 20.89 -10.92
CA GLU A 182 -15.41 21.05 -12.38
C GLU A 182 -14.10 20.43 -12.87
N VAL A 183 -13.05 20.53 -12.05
CA VAL A 183 -11.74 19.97 -12.34
C VAL A 183 -11.73 18.46 -12.17
N TYR A 184 -12.38 17.91 -11.15
CA TYR A 184 -12.41 16.47 -10.84
C TYR A 184 -13.83 15.87 -10.94
N PRO A 185 -14.46 15.89 -12.14
CA PRO A 185 -15.85 15.50 -12.29
C PRO A 185 -16.10 14.01 -12.03
N ASN A 186 -15.12 13.15 -12.30
CA ASN A 186 -15.24 11.70 -12.08
C ASN A 186 -15.26 11.37 -10.59
N LEU A 187 -14.37 11.98 -9.79
CA LEU A 187 -14.37 11.82 -8.33
C LEU A 187 -15.62 12.44 -7.69
N LYS A 188 -16.11 13.56 -8.23
CA LYS A 188 -17.40 14.13 -7.81
C LYS A 188 -18.56 13.18 -8.13
N GLN A 189 -18.54 12.54 -9.30
CA GLN A 189 -19.54 11.54 -9.65
C GLN A 189 -19.48 10.33 -8.71
N MET A 190 -18.29 9.81 -8.42
CA MET A 190 -18.08 8.73 -7.43
C MET A 190 -18.58 9.13 -6.04
N GLN A 191 -18.38 10.38 -5.63
CA GLN A 191 -18.92 10.93 -4.39
C GLN A 191 -20.47 10.84 -4.37
N LEU A 192 -21.15 11.20 -5.46
CA LEU A 192 -22.61 11.18 -5.54
C LEU A 192 -23.21 9.77 -5.64
N GLU A 193 -22.58 8.92 -6.45
CA GLU A 193 -23.05 7.57 -6.75
C GLU A 193 -22.65 6.56 -5.66
N GLY A 194 -21.62 6.89 -4.89
CA GLY A 194 -20.90 5.97 -4.01
C GLY A 194 -19.72 5.35 -4.76
N GLU A 195 -18.57 5.29 -4.11
CA GLU A 195 -17.47 4.44 -4.60
C GLU A 195 -17.95 2.98 -4.62
N TYR A 196 -17.55 2.22 -5.64
CA TYR A 196 -17.76 0.78 -5.63
C TYR A 196 -16.89 0.18 -4.52
N ASP A 197 -17.47 0.07 -3.31
CA ASP A 197 -16.88 -0.71 -2.23
C ASP A 197 -17.44 -2.13 -2.31
N PRO A 198 -16.58 -3.17 -2.47
CA PRO A 198 -17.01 -4.56 -2.34
C PRO A 198 -17.58 -4.90 -0.94
N ASP A 199 -17.40 -4.05 0.07
CA ASP A 199 -18.13 -4.09 1.33
C ASP A 199 -19.53 -3.44 1.19
N PRO A 200 -20.61 -4.25 1.16
CA PRO A 200 -21.98 -3.75 1.02
C PRO A 200 -22.47 -2.95 2.25
N THR A 201 -21.69 -2.90 3.33
CA THR A 201 -21.98 -2.10 4.53
C THR A 201 -21.36 -0.72 4.50
N ASN A 202 -20.45 -0.45 3.56
CA ASN A 202 -19.90 0.88 3.37
C ASN A 202 -20.93 1.79 2.67
N THR A 203 -21.70 2.53 3.47
CA THR A 203 -22.65 3.53 2.98
C THR A 203 -22.01 4.91 2.74
N ASN A 204 -20.68 5.01 2.78
CA ASN A 204 -19.99 6.29 2.90
C ASN A 204 -19.77 6.91 1.52
N LYS A 205 -20.67 7.84 1.16
CA LYS A 205 -20.71 8.56 -0.13
C LYS A 205 -19.92 9.88 -0.10
N ASN A 206 -18.92 9.99 0.76
CA ASN A 206 -18.35 11.27 1.15
C ASN A 206 -16.86 11.31 0.82
N ILE A 207 -16.53 11.19 -0.47
CA ILE A 207 -15.21 11.56 -0.96
C ILE A 207 -15.03 13.06 -0.71
N ALA A 208 -14.00 13.42 0.04
CA ALA A 208 -13.64 14.80 0.33
C ALA A 208 -12.26 15.12 -0.28
N PRO A 209 -12.12 16.30 -0.93
CA PRO A 209 -10.82 16.78 -1.38
C PRO A 209 -10.04 17.38 -0.21
N PHE A 210 -8.76 17.06 -0.12
CA PHE A 210 -7.83 17.65 0.82
C PHE A 210 -6.67 18.26 0.05
N LEU A 211 -6.50 19.58 0.18
CA LEU A 211 -5.39 20.30 -0.41
C LEU A 211 -4.11 20.00 0.36
N VAL A 212 -3.10 19.49 -0.34
CA VAL A 212 -1.74 19.35 0.15
C VAL A 212 -0.90 20.49 -0.42
N SER A 213 -0.84 21.60 0.32
CA SER A 213 -0.17 22.83 -0.15
C SER A 213 1.30 22.60 -0.51
N ARG A 214 1.98 21.66 0.17
CA ARG A 214 3.38 21.34 -0.12
C ARG A 214 3.58 20.72 -1.52
N LEU A 215 2.56 20.03 -2.02
CA LEU A 215 2.58 19.33 -3.31
C LEU A 215 1.79 20.07 -4.40
N ASN A 216 1.21 21.23 -4.07
CA ASN A 216 0.31 22.00 -4.94
C ASN A 216 -0.85 21.16 -5.51
N GLY A 217 -1.31 20.15 -4.77
CA GLY A 217 -2.25 19.16 -5.30
C GLY A 217 -3.23 18.64 -4.26
N TYR A 218 -4.13 17.78 -4.70
CA TYR A 218 -5.20 17.24 -3.87
C TYR A 218 -4.98 15.77 -3.57
N VAL A 219 -5.30 15.35 -2.36
CA VAL A 219 -5.61 13.96 -2.05
C VAL A 219 -7.10 13.84 -1.79
N PHE A 220 -7.68 12.71 -2.19
CA PHE A 220 -9.10 12.44 -2.02
C PHE A 220 -9.28 11.26 -1.08
N ASP A 221 -10.15 11.42 -0.09
CA ASP A 221 -10.41 10.38 0.91
C ASP A 221 -11.91 10.11 1.03
N ALA A 222 -12.28 8.83 0.98
CA ALA A 222 -13.66 8.34 1.02
C ALA A 222 -14.20 8.08 2.44
N SER A 223 -13.52 8.55 3.50
CA SER A 223 -13.97 8.30 4.88
C SER A 223 -15.10 9.21 5.34
N GLY A 224 -15.41 10.27 4.58
CA GLY A 224 -16.41 11.27 4.97
C GLY A 224 -16.08 12.05 6.24
N LYS A 225 -14.81 12.06 6.63
CA LYS A 225 -14.32 12.83 7.79
C LYS A 225 -13.76 14.18 7.35
N ASP A 226 -13.62 15.07 8.34
CA ASP A 226 -13.02 16.39 8.14
C ASP A 226 -11.49 16.37 8.21
N GLU A 227 -10.93 15.26 8.69
CA GLU A 227 -9.52 15.02 8.97
C GLU A 227 -9.16 13.62 8.46
N LEU A 228 -7.99 13.46 7.83
CA LEU A 228 -7.58 12.18 7.24
C LEU A 228 -7.39 11.11 8.33
N CYS A 229 -6.93 11.50 9.52
CA CYS A 229 -6.72 10.59 10.65
C CYS A 229 -7.97 10.33 11.50
N ALA A 230 -9.10 10.99 11.22
CA ALA A 230 -10.34 10.80 11.97
C ALA A 230 -11.13 9.55 11.54
N LYS A 231 -10.67 8.79 10.52
CA LYS A 231 -11.25 7.49 10.18
C LYS A 231 -11.00 6.50 11.34
N PRO A 232 -12.06 5.87 11.89
CA PRO A 232 -11.88 4.92 12.99
C PRO A 232 -10.88 3.82 12.63
N LYS A 233 -9.96 3.52 13.56
CA LYS A 233 -8.90 2.50 13.42
C LYS A 233 -7.83 2.78 12.34
N ARG A 234 -7.88 3.92 11.64
CA ARG A 234 -6.76 4.34 10.78
C ARG A 234 -5.60 4.73 11.69
N VAL A 235 -4.44 4.12 11.46
CA VAL A 235 -3.19 4.49 12.12
C VAL A 235 -2.16 5.00 11.11
N ALA A 236 -2.25 4.59 9.85
CA ALA A 236 -1.50 5.16 8.73
C ALA A 236 -2.32 5.03 7.44
N ALA A 237 -1.86 5.67 6.38
CA ALA A 237 -2.25 5.35 5.02
C ALA A 237 -1.26 5.88 3.99
N THR A 238 -1.30 5.29 2.81
CA THR A 238 -0.61 5.76 1.62
C THR A 238 -1.63 6.42 0.71
N SER A 239 -1.33 7.63 0.23
CA SER A 239 -2.21 8.34 -0.70
C SER A 239 -2.49 7.50 -1.95
N ARG A 240 -3.67 7.66 -2.54
CA ARG A 240 -3.94 7.14 -3.90
C ARG A 240 -2.91 7.70 -4.88
N SER A 241 -2.65 6.93 -5.93
CA SER A 241 -1.76 7.39 -7.01
C SER A 241 -2.42 8.50 -7.82
N ASP A 242 -1.79 9.67 -7.86
CA ASP A 242 -2.18 10.77 -8.75
C ASP A 242 -1.46 10.68 -10.12
N THR A 243 -0.85 9.53 -10.45
CA THR A 243 -0.06 9.34 -11.68
C THR A 243 -0.88 9.51 -12.96
N ASN A 244 -2.21 9.53 -12.87
CA ASN A 244 -3.11 9.89 -13.95
C ASN A 244 -4.13 10.95 -13.52
N ALA A 245 -3.69 12.06 -12.90
CA ALA A 245 -4.54 13.23 -12.66
C ALA A 245 -5.45 13.57 -13.86
N GLY A 246 -4.93 13.45 -15.09
CA GLY A 246 -5.68 13.70 -16.32
C GLY A 246 -6.81 12.72 -16.66
N SER A 247 -6.89 11.53 -16.03
CA SER A 247 -8.02 10.60 -16.20
C SER A 247 -9.12 10.82 -15.17
N GLU A 248 -8.78 11.34 -13.99
CA GLU A 248 -9.76 11.70 -12.96
C GLU A 248 -10.27 13.13 -13.15
N ALA A 249 -9.42 13.98 -13.72
CA ALA A 249 -9.70 15.38 -13.97
C ALA A 249 -10.21 15.64 -15.40
N GLY A 250 -11.12 16.61 -15.53
CA GLY A 250 -11.80 16.99 -16.78
C GLY A 250 -10.94 17.66 -17.84
N SER A 251 -9.63 17.81 -17.60
CA SER A 251 -8.64 18.43 -18.52
C SER A 251 -9.04 19.82 -19.03
N PRO A 252 -9.27 20.82 -18.15
CA PRO A 252 -9.48 22.19 -18.60
C PRO A 252 -8.21 22.70 -19.30
N GLU A 253 -8.39 23.27 -20.50
CA GLU A 253 -7.27 23.72 -21.34
C GLU A 253 -6.40 24.77 -20.63
N GLY A 254 -5.08 24.66 -20.80
CA GLY A 254 -4.12 25.66 -20.32
C GLY A 254 -3.63 25.48 -18.89
N PHE A 255 -4.10 24.46 -18.17
CA PHE A 255 -3.64 24.16 -16.81
C PHE A 255 -2.78 22.90 -16.73
N THR A 256 -1.96 22.85 -15.70
CA THR A 256 -1.22 21.65 -15.31
C THR A 256 -1.80 21.11 -14.01
N TYR A 257 -1.73 19.80 -13.82
CA TYR A 257 -2.05 19.17 -12.55
C TYR A 257 -0.77 18.93 -11.79
N ALA A 258 -0.85 19.02 -10.46
CA ALA A 258 0.22 18.48 -9.65
C ALA A 258 0.35 17.00 -9.95
N THR A 259 1.57 16.54 -10.20
CA THR A 259 1.89 15.13 -10.25
C THR A 259 2.99 14.90 -9.22
N PHE A 260 2.69 14.06 -8.23
CA PHE A 260 3.60 13.73 -7.16
C PHE A 260 3.56 12.23 -6.89
N ASN A 261 4.67 11.70 -6.38
CA ASN A 261 4.69 10.32 -5.91
C ASN A 261 3.68 10.15 -4.78
N ARG A 262 3.08 8.96 -4.71
CA ARG A 262 2.32 8.54 -3.53
C ARG A 262 3.14 8.83 -2.27
N HIS A 263 2.48 9.27 -1.21
CA HIS A 263 3.11 9.57 0.06
C HIS A 263 2.45 8.78 1.18
N VAL A 264 3.22 8.55 2.24
CA VAL A 264 2.74 7.87 3.45
C VAL A 264 2.47 8.91 4.51
N TYR A 265 1.39 8.76 5.27
CA TYR A 265 1.18 9.52 6.48
C TYR A 265 0.81 8.61 7.65
N PHE A 266 1.35 8.93 8.82
CA PHE A 266 0.99 8.31 10.09
C PHE A 266 0.05 9.21 10.88
N CYS A 267 -0.88 8.58 11.59
CA CYS A 267 -1.68 9.20 12.63
C CYS A 267 -0.97 9.04 13.98
N ASP A 268 -1.27 9.89 14.95
CA ASP A 268 -0.63 9.85 16.28
C ASP A 268 -0.69 8.46 16.93
N THR A 269 -1.76 7.72 16.67
CA THR A 269 -1.99 6.36 17.17
C THR A 269 -1.01 5.31 16.63
N ALA A 270 -0.35 5.54 15.48
CA ALA A 270 0.67 4.62 14.95
C ALA A 270 1.92 4.52 15.82
N PHE A 271 2.16 5.52 16.69
CA PHE A 271 3.32 5.55 17.57
C PHE A 271 3.02 5.03 18.98
N VAL A 272 1.80 4.53 19.22
CA VAL A 272 1.35 4.10 20.55
C VAL A 272 1.27 2.57 20.59
N ALA A 273 2.18 1.95 21.33
CA ALA A 273 2.15 0.51 21.56
C ALA A 273 0.89 0.10 22.34
N ASN A 274 0.26 -0.98 21.87
CA ASN A 274 -0.88 -1.62 22.53
C ASN A 274 -0.77 -3.14 22.36
N PRO A 275 0.13 -3.82 23.12
CA PRO A 275 0.40 -5.24 22.93
C PRO A 275 -0.86 -6.10 22.93
N GLY A 276 -0.96 -6.99 21.93
CA GLY A 276 -2.14 -7.84 21.71
C GLY A 276 -3.20 -7.24 20.79
N ALA A 277 -3.11 -5.95 20.45
CA ALA A 277 -3.84 -5.37 19.32
C ALA A 277 -3.06 -5.56 17.99
N PRO A 278 -3.73 -5.47 16.83
CA PRO A 278 -3.06 -5.36 15.54
C PRO A 278 -2.01 -4.25 15.57
N HIS A 279 -0.83 -4.56 15.05
CA HIS A 279 0.36 -3.70 15.02
C HIS A 279 0.74 -3.14 16.41
N GLY A 280 0.53 -3.92 17.47
CA GLY A 280 0.52 -3.41 18.84
C GLY A 280 1.82 -3.54 19.64
N TYR A 281 2.77 -4.41 19.26
CA TYR A 281 4.04 -4.52 20.00
C TYR A 281 4.98 -3.36 19.68
N GLU A 282 5.72 -2.88 20.67
CA GLU A 282 6.62 -1.73 20.49
C GLU A 282 7.72 -2.00 19.44
N ASN A 283 8.30 -3.20 19.48
CA ASN A 283 9.35 -3.63 18.56
C ASN A 283 9.21 -5.13 18.23
N LEU A 284 9.89 -5.55 17.17
CA LEU A 284 9.85 -6.90 16.65
C LEU A 284 10.49 -7.94 17.59
N ALA A 285 11.51 -7.53 18.34
CA ALA A 285 12.18 -8.40 19.32
C ALA A 285 11.24 -8.81 20.46
N ASP A 286 10.33 -7.94 20.87
CA ASP A 286 9.32 -8.24 21.89
C ASP A 286 8.35 -9.33 21.43
N VAL A 287 7.99 -9.36 20.14
CA VAL A 287 7.11 -10.38 19.55
C VAL A 287 7.70 -11.78 19.71
N VAL A 288 9.01 -11.91 19.52
CA VAL A 288 9.72 -13.21 19.57
C VAL A 288 10.38 -13.50 20.91
N SER A 289 10.18 -12.64 21.92
CA SER A 289 10.69 -12.86 23.27
C SER A 289 10.09 -14.13 23.90
N SER A 290 10.83 -14.79 24.80
CA SER A 290 10.35 -16.03 25.44
C SER A 290 9.04 -15.86 26.22
N SER A 291 8.70 -14.65 26.66
CA SER A 291 7.45 -14.35 27.36
C SER A 291 6.25 -14.15 26.44
N ASN A 292 6.49 -13.73 25.20
CA ASN A 292 5.44 -13.35 24.25
C ASN A 292 5.33 -14.32 23.07
N TYR A 293 6.32 -15.21 22.88
CA TYR A 293 6.34 -16.13 21.74
C TYR A 293 5.07 -16.98 21.66
N PRO A 294 4.47 -17.16 20.46
CA PRO A 294 3.24 -17.94 20.34
C PRO A 294 3.41 -19.36 20.88
N THR A 295 2.39 -19.86 21.58
CA THR A 295 2.40 -21.23 22.12
C THR A 295 1.63 -22.14 21.18
N ALA A 296 2.20 -23.30 20.84
CA ALA A 296 1.50 -24.31 20.05
C ALA A 296 0.20 -24.75 20.74
N GLY A 297 -0.87 -24.85 19.96
CA GLY A 297 -2.24 -25.12 20.42
C GLY A 297 -3.01 -23.87 20.86
N ALA A 298 -2.37 -22.71 20.99
CA ALA A 298 -3.06 -21.46 21.32
C ALA A 298 -3.91 -20.98 20.14
N LYS A 299 -5.08 -20.43 20.45
CA LYS A 299 -6.00 -19.83 19.46
C LYS A 299 -5.87 -18.31 19.35
N THR A 300 -4.71 -17.78 19.72
CA THR A 300 -4.44 -16.35 19.66
C THR A 300 -4.38 -15.89 18.21
N ASP A 301 -5.09 -14.80 17.92
CA ASP A 301 -5.12 -14.16 16.61
C ASP A 301 -3.68 -13.76 16.18
N PRO A 302 -3.23 -14.08 14.96
CA PRO A 302 -1.91 -13.69 14.46
C PRO A 302 -1.66 -12.18 14.44
N SER A 303 -2.72 -11.37 14.29
CA SER A 303 -2.60 -9.91 14.40
C SER A 303 -2.15 -9.45 15.77
N ALA A 304 -2.32 -10.27 16.81
CA ALA A 304 -1.79 -9.97 18.14
C ALA A 304 -0.25 -10.04 18.19
N PHE A 305 0.42 -10.63 17.19
CA PHE A 305 1.88 -10.86 17.15
C PHE A 305 2.56 -10.00 16.08
N THR A 306 2.17 -8.75 15.96
CA THR A 306 2.78 -7.77 15.05
C THR A 306 3.25 -6.54 15.82
N SER A 307 4.39 -5.99 15.43
CA SER A 307 4.93 -4.75 16.01
C SER A 307 4.39 -3.50 15.30
N LEU A 308 4.64 -2.32 15.87
CA LEU A 308 4.26 -1.03 15.27
C LEU A 308 4.88 -0.86 13.87
N SER A 309 6.09 -1.40 13.63
CA SER A 309 6.74 -1.37 12.32
C SER A 309 5.97 -2.10 11.22
N ALA A 310 5.09 -3.05 11.58
CA ALA A 310 4.18 -3.67 10.63
C ALA A 310 3.23 -2.64 9.98
N THR A 311 2.94 -1.51 10.65
CA THR A 311 2.20 -0.39 10.06
C THR A 311 2.98 0.21 8.89
N LEU A 312 4.26 0.56 9.10
CA LEU A 312 5.09 1.06 7.98
C LEU A 312 5.24 -0.02 6.90
N TYR A 313 5.48 -1.27 7.29
CA TYR A 313 5.65 -2.38 6.35
C TYR A 313 4.42 -2.58 5.45
N HIS A 314 3.22 -2.47 6.03
CA HIS A 314 1.95 -2.45 5.31
C HIS A 314 1.92 -1.31 4.28
N GLU A 315 2.22 -0.09 4.71
CA GLU A 315 2.21 1.07 3.81
C GLU A 315 3.25 0.97 2.69
N LEU A 316 4.39 0.30 2.91
CA LEU A 316 5.37 0.07 1.85
C LEU A 316 4.81 -0.77 0.69
N PHE A 317 3.88 -1.69 0.96
CA PHE A 317 3.21 -2.46 -0.09
C PHE A 317 2.26 -1.59 -0.91
N HIS A 318 1.51 -0.68 -0.27
CA HIS A 318 0.74 0.32 -0.99
C HIS A 318 1.66 1.21 -1.83
N LEU A 319 2.68 1.77 -1.19
CA LEU A 319 3.62 2.71 -1.82
C LEU A 319 4.30 2.16 -3.07
N THR A 320 4.56 0.85 -3.11
CA THR A 320 5.30 0.18 -4.20
C THR A 320 4.42 -0.61 -5.17
N ASP A 321 3.10 -0.54 -5.03
CA ASP A 321 2.19 -1.18 -5.96
C ASP A 321 2.07 -0.44 -7.30
N SER A 322 1.60 -1.17 -8.32
CA SER A 322 1.31 -0.60 -9.64
C SER A 322 -0.15 -0.19 -9.83
N ASP A 323 -1.05 -0.67 -8.96
CA ASP A 323 -2.50 -0.50 -9.11
C ASP A 323 -2.96 0.86 -8.58
N GLY A 324 -2.12 1.54 -7.79
CA GLY A 324 -2.34 2.92 -7.32
C GLY A 324 -3.46 3.06 -6.30
N THR A 325 -3.97 1.95 -5.76
CA THR A 325 -5.10 1.92 -4.84
C THR A 325 -4.65 2.17 -3.41
N ASP A 326 -5.46 2.86 -2.62
CA ASP A 326 -5.34 2.98 -1.16
C ASP A 326 -6.21 1.95 -0.41
N SER A 327 -6.75 0.96 -1.14
CA SER A 327 -7.73 0.03 -0.60
C SER A 327 -7.05 -1.07 0.20
N ASP A 328 -7.34 -1.13 1.49
CA ASP A 328 -6.99 -2.24 2.38
C ASP A 328 -7.91 -3.46 2.18
N GLY A 329 -8.67 -3.54 1.07
CA GLY A 329 -9.70 -4.56 0.84
C GLY A 329 -11.13 -4.13 1.18
N PRO A 330 -12.10 -5.08 1.20
CA PRO A 330 -13.46 -4.80 1.62
C PRO A 330 -13.48 -4.46 3.13
N GLY A 331 -13.39 -3.16 3.43
CA GLY A 331 -14.30 -2.57 4.39
C GLY A 331 -13.80 -2.11 5.76
N LEU A 332 -12.52 -2.20 6.17
CA LEU A 332 -12.17 -1.82 7.58
C LEU A 332 -10.80 -1.17 7.84
N GLY A 333 -10.01 -0.82 6.82
CA GLY A 333 -8.69 -0.21 7.02
C GLY A 333 -7.57 -1.21 7.34
N TYR A 334 -7.94 -2.46 7.62
CA TYR A 334 -7.11 -3.64 7.70
C TYR A 334 -7.96 -4.83 7.29
N TYR A 335 -7.39 -5.82 6.62
CA TYR A 335 -8.01 -7.15 6.70
C TYR A 335 -7.76 -7.71 8.10
N LEU A 336 -8.80 -8.09 8.81
CA LEU A 336 -8.57 -8.95 9.96
C LEU A 336 -8.01 -10.29 9.47
N ALA A 337 -7.10 -10.90 10.22
CA ALA A 337 -6.55 -12.21 9.87
C ALA A 337 -7.67 -13.24 9.62
N SER A 338 -8.79 -13.13 10.35
CA SER A 338 -10.00 -13.93 10.15
C SER A 338 -10.62 -13.78 8.76
N ASP A 339 -10.56 -12.58 8.18
CA ASP A 339 -11.22 -12.25 6.93
C ASP A 339 -10.40 -12.75 5.74
N ILE A 340 -9.06 -12.66 5.83
CA ILE A 340 -8.13 -13.25 4.84
C ILE A 340 -8.36 -14.74 4.70
N MET A 341 -8.51 -15.44 5.83
CA MET A 341 -8.78 -16.88 5.85
C MET A 341 -10.17 -17.26 5.29
N GLY A 342 -11.13 -16.33 5.33
CA GLY A 342 -12.45 -16.52 4.74
C GLY A 342 -12.50 -16.26 3.23
N ILE A 343 -11.62 -15.39 2.72
CA ILE A 343 -11.60 -14.92 1.33
C ILE A 343 -10.71 -15.80 0.43
N SER A 344 -9.85 -16.63 1.03
CA SER A 344 -8.81 -17.45 0.38
C SER A 344 -9.35 -18.52 -0.61
N TRP A 345 -10.66 -18.59 -0.82
CA TRP A 345 -11.34 -19.66 -1.55
C TRP A 345 -12.44 -19.17 -2.52
N ASP A 346 -12.39 -17.89 -2.91
CA ASP A 346 -13.40 -17.22 -3.75
C ASP A 346 -12.77 -16.50 -4.96
N SER A 347 -13.61 -16.11 -5.93
CA SER A 347 -13.35 -15.21 -7.07
C SER A 347 -12.63 -13.88 -6.75
N ARG A 348 -12.41 -13.59 -5.47
CA ARG A 348 -11.76 -12.39 -4.93
C ARG A 348 -10.25 -12.56 -4.67
N LEU A 349 -9.66 -13.69 -5.08
CA LEU A 349 -8.24 -14.00 -4.90
C LEU A 349 -7.29 -12.86 -5.36
N LYS A 350 -7.53 -12.26 -6.52
CA LYS A 350 -6.70 -11.15 -7.00
C LYS A 350 -6.78 -9.93 -6.07
N ALA A 351 -7.97 -9.60 -5.54
CA ALA A 351 -8.14 -8.50 -4.60
C ALA A 351 -7.43 -8.78 -3.27
N LEU A 352 -7.40 -10.03 -2.82
CA LEU A 352 -6.61 -10.44 -1.66
C LEU A 352 -5.11 -10.24 -1.91
N LEU A 353 -4.60 -10.68 -3.05
CA LEU A 353 -3.17 -10.56 -3.39
C LEU A 353 -2.71 -9.13 -3.70
N ASN A 354 -3.64 -8.24 -4.01
CA ASN A 354 -3.33 -6.81 -4.11
C ASN A 354 -3.34 -6.11 -2.75
N ALA A 355 -3.93 -6.72 -1.72
CA ALA A 355 -3.94 -6.16 -0.39
C ALA A 355 -2.55 -6.28 0.28
N PRO A 356 -2.14 -5.31 1.10
CA PRO A 356 -0.89 -5.37 1.87
C PRO A 356 -0.95 -6.37 3.03
N GLU A 357 -2.07 -6.43 3.75
CA GLU A 357 -2.19 -7.13 5.03
C GLU A 357 -1.87 -8.64 4.98
N PRO A 358 -2.27 -9.40 3.93
CA PRO A 358 -1.82 -10.79 3.75
C PRO A 358 -0.30 -10.96 3.74
N TYR A 359 0.42 -10.01 3.14
CA TYR A 359 1.88 -10.02 3.11
C TYR A 359 2.47 -9.71 4.48
N VAL A 360 1.85 -8.81 5.24
CA VAL A 360 2.25 -8.51 6.62
C VAL A 360 2.18 -9.78 7.47
N PHE A 361 1.03 -10.47 7.49
CA PHE A 361 0.87 -11.70 8.28
C PHE A 361 1.76 -12.84 7.80
N PHE A 362 1.91 -13.02 6.48
CA PHE A 362 2.82 -14.00 5.92
C PHE A 362 4.27 -13.74 6.39
N SER A 363 4.74 -12.51 6.28
CA SER A 363 6.11 -12.11 6.60
C SER A 363 6.39 -12.19 8.10
N MET A 364 5.44 -11.74 8.93
CA MET A 364 5.52 -11.86 10.39
C MET A 364 5.51 -13.32 10.85
N GLY A 365 4.65 -14.16 10.26
CA GLY A 365 4.67 -15.60 10.52
C GLY A 365 6.01 -16.23 10.15
N ALA A 366 6.61 -15.81 9.04
CA ALA A 366 7.91 -16.31 8.60
C ALA A 366 9.02 -15.88 9.57
N TYR A 367 8.96 -14.63 10.03
CA TYR A 367 9.90 -14.10 11.01
C TYR A 367 9.82 -14.85 12.35
N ILE A 368 8.61 -15.06 12.87
CA ILE A 368 8.36 -15.83 14.11
C ILE A 368 8.92 -17.25 13.98
N LEU A 369 8.68 -17.93 12.85
CA LEU A 369 9.19 -19.27 12.61
C LEU A 369 10.73 -19.31 12.61
N GLN A 370 11.36 -18.35 11.93
CA GLN A 370 12.81 -18.28 11.75
C GLN A 370 13.56 -17.82 13.01
N ASN A 371 12.88 -17.07 13.91
CA ASN A 371 13.47 -16.49 15.12
C ASN A 371 12.88 -17.09 16.40
N SER A 372 12.57 -18.40 16.40
CA SER A 372 12.11 -19.09 17.60
C SER A 372 13.14 -19.02 18.73
N PRO A 373 12.72 -18.70 19.98
CA PRO A 373 13.56 -18.90 21.15
C PRO A 373 14.11 -20.33 21.21
N SER A 374 15.33 -20.49 21.68
CA SER A 374 15.99 -21.80 21.79
C SER A 374 15.27 -22.78 22.71
N THR A 375 14.40 -22.28 23.58
CA THR A 375 13.58 -23.05 24.52
C THR A 375 12.19 -23.40 23.97
N ALA A 376 11.81 -22.86 22.81
CA ALA A 376 10.50 -23.06 22.21
C ALA A 376 10.58 -23.98 20.97
N THR A 377 9.51 -24.71 20.70
CA THR A 377 9.32 -25.35 19.40
C THR A 377 8.56 -24.37 18.51
N PRO A 378 9.09 -24.03 17.31
CA PRO A 378 8.46 -23.03 16.45
C PRO A 378 7.03 -23.43 16.06
N PRO A 379 6.02 -22.57 16.28
CA PRO A 379 4.69 -22.80 15.78
C PRO A 379 4.44 -22.04 14.47
N VAL A 380 3.44 -22.48 13.74
CA VAL A 380 2.88 -21.83 12.56
C VAL A 380 1.39 -21.71 12.78
N PHE A 381 0.81 -20.57 12.44
CA PHE A 381 -0.63 -20.40 12.55
C PHE A 381 -1.34 -21.15 11.43
N PHE A 382 -2.38 -21.93 11.77
CA PHE A 382 -3.20 -22.70 10.84
C PHE A 382 -4.68 -22.47 11.13
N GLY A 383 -5.18 -21.24 10.97
CA GLY A 383 -6.60 -20.88 11.18
C GLY A 383 -7.23 -21.53 12.41
N PRO A 384 -8.51 -21.95 12.42
CA PRO A 384 -8.96 -23.00 13.33
C PRO A 384 -8.26 -24.31 12.93
N PRO A 385 -7.39 -24.93 13.77
CA PRO A 385 -7.47 -24.98 15.23
C PRO A 385 -6.58 -24.02 16.04
N GLY A 386 -5.70 -23.23 15.43
CA GLY A 386 -4.85 -22.22 16.06
C GLY A 386 -3.40 -22.30 15.58
N TRP A 387 -2.47 -21.88 16.42
CA TRP A 387 -1.04 -22.17 16.24
C TRP A 387 -0.79 -23.67 16.37
N ILE A 388 -0.07 -24.27 15.44
CA ILE A 388 0.35 -25.68 15.50
C ILE A 388 1.87 -25.79 15.31
N LEU A 389 2.46 -26.91 15.72
CA LEU A 389 3.89 -27.14 15.55
C LEU A 389 4.24 -27.19 14.06
N ALA A 390 5.32 -26.50 13.70
CA ALA A 390 5.80 -26.31 12.33
C ALA A 390 6.24 -27.60 11.61
#